data_AF-A0AAV0U1V0-F1
#
_entry.id   AF-A0AAV0U1V0-F1
#
_cell.length_a   1.000
_cell.length_b   1.000
_cell.length_c   1.000
_cell.angle_alpha   90.00
_cell.angle_beta   90.00
_cell.angle_gamma   90.00
#
_symmetry.space_group_name_H-M   'P 1'
#
loop_
_entity.id
_entity.type
_entity.pdbx_description
1 polymer ?
#
loop_
_entity_poly.entity_id
_entity_poly.type
_entity_poly.pdbx_seq_one_letter_code
_entity_poly.pdbx_strand_id
1 'polypeptide(L)'
;MRNKLVIWDDPQISSLKRVVYLDPENLVLRNLDEIFACHELCAVDNGQSVVYSNGLLVISPECLAARNLYSDAIDGFMITGRDYNYIGIIQGFIPGLFEAFEESPLFFLDWDNDKNREESDGADDADDTEDKEDSSIVHRLPFYYSINHMVFYERMNWDLYKCKERNLATGDIPGPLLSYKYSGATLKPWFWLPYVYFQVFWHWQDVRGRLNENHFGFFLGKLMSSFVIAAFVWFAYVSLCLRLFTEPSGRPRRLSSSEVPTPGNAQPLFVDVFNSRAVRRACQFSCNVLYAVASMPLVSAVSIVALLTWCSIQAIPTTMQPSYAGKLWLIVHDLMLTTVLLIFAVAHTLRTVHWKIDEVPATSDLLVGGVWWCLKKLPLLVLAQLQYLYVIGRTDWFQDPVLRIVMISFFFAIAICVEGRILVVEMHRVTRN
;
A
#
# COMPACT_ATOMS: atom_id res chain seq x y z
N MET A 1 2.79 -18.53 13.43
CA MET A 1 2.61 -18.85 14.85
C MET A 1 3.58 -19.90 15.36
N ARG A 2 3.68 -21.11 14.77
CA ARG A 2 4.62 -22.15 15.23
C ARG A 2 6.08 -21.70 15.27
N ASN A 3 6.51 -20.83 14.35
CA ASN A 3 7.86 -20.26 14.36
C ASN A 3 8.20 -19.51 15.67
N LYS A 4 7.21 -19.04 16.45
CA LYS A 4 7.47 -18.38 17.74
C LYS A 4 7.92 -19.37 18.83
N LEU A 5 7.69 -20.68 18.67
CA LEU A 5 8.23 -21.70 19.58
C LEU A 5 9.76 -21.76 19.59
N VAL A 6 10.41 -21.20 18.55
CA VAL A 6 11.87 -21.07 18.48
C VAL A 6 12.46 -20.34 19.69
N ILE A 7 11.67 -19.52 20.39
CA ILE A 7 12.10 -18.82 21.61
C ILE A 7 12.53 -19.81 22.70
N TRP A 8 11.86 -20.96 22.79
CA TRP A 8 12.20 -22.02 23.73
C TRP A 8 13.16 -23.05 23.15
N ASP A 9 13.14 -23.27 21.83
CA ASP A 9 13.91 -24.35 21.20
C ASP A 9 15.32 -23.91 20.75
N ASP A 10 15.57 -22.62 20.51
CA ASP A 10 16.88 -22.10 20.11
C ASP A 10 17.83 -21.96 21.31
N PRO A 11 19.02 -22.60 21.32
CA PRO A 11 19.95 -22.55 22.45
C PRO A 11 20.43 -21.15 22.83
N GLN A 12 20.48 -20.21 21.89
CA GLN A 12 20.91 -18.84 22.17
C GLN A 12 19.80 -18.05 22.87
N ILE A 13 18.56 -18.19 22.40
CA ILE A 13 17.41 -17.45 22.94
C ILE A 13 16.98 -18.07 24.28
N SER A 14 16.97 -19.40 24.38
CA SER A 14 16.59 -20.13 25.59
C SER A 14 17.55 -19.94 26.77
N SER A 15 18.78 -19.50 26.50
CA SER A 15 19.75 -19.13 27.55
C SER A 15 19.42 -17.80 28.24
N LEU A 16 18.48 -17.01 27.70
CA LEU A 16 18.05 -15.74 28.27
C LEU A 16 17.00 -15.97 29.35
N LYS A 17 17.12 -15.25 30.47
CA LYS A 17 16.14 -15.31 31.57
C LYS A 17 14.75 -14.84 31.16
N ARG A 18 14.69 -13.79 30.33
CA ARG A 18 13.45 -13.15 29.87
C ARG A 18 13.61 -12.71 28.41
N VAL A 19 12.57 -12.92 27.63
CA VAL A 19 12.48 -12.52 26.23
C VAL A 19 11.19 -11.75 26.01
N VAL A 20 11.30 -10.54 25.47
CA VAL A 20 10.13 -9.79 24.97
C VAL A 20 10.05 -10.03 23.48
N TYR A 21 8.97 -10.68 23.05
CA TYR A 21 8.66 -10.86 21.65
C TYR A 21 7.76 -9.73 21.17
N LEU A 22 8.16 -9.09 20.05
CA LEU A 22 7.40 -8.01 19.43
C LEU A 22 7.17 -8.30 17.94
N ASP A 23 5.90 -8.32 17.51
CA ASP A 23 5.56 -8.43 16.09
C ASP A 23 6.01 -7.18 15.31
N PRO A 24 6.33 -7.29 14.00
CA PRO A 24 6.77 -6.16 13.16
C PRO A 24 5.71 -5.09 12.93
N GLU A 25 4.49 -5.33 13.40
CA GLU A 25 3.32 -4.44 13.26
C GLU A 25 3.17 -3.48 14.44
N ASN A 26 4.16 -3.44 15.32
CA ASN A 26 4.18 -2.60 16.50
C ASN A 26 5.19 -1.45 16.35
N LEU A 27 4.84 -0.31 16.92
CA LEU A 27 5.64 0.89 16.97
C LEU A 27 5.90 1.25 18.44
N VAL A 28 7.15 1.11 18.88
CA VAL A 28 7.58 1.49 20.23
C VAL A 28 7.77 3.01 20.27
N LEU A 29 7.04 3.68 21.15
CA LEU A 29 7.01 5.14 21.27
C LEU A 29 7.75 5.64 22.52
N ARG A 30 7.82 4.81 23.57
CA ARG A 30 8.47 5.10 24.85
C ARG A 30 9.21 3.87 25.37
N ASN A 31 10.03 4.05 26.41
CA ASN A 31 10.71 2.95 27.10
C ASN A 31 9.66 1.92 27.59
N LEU A 32 9.98 0.64 27.40
CA LEU A 32 9.15 -0.53 27.71
C LEU A 32 9.84 -1.51 28.66
N ASP A 33 11.01 -1.16 29.20
CA ASP A 33 11.87 -2.09 29.92
C ASP A 33 11.21 -2.65 31.19
N GLU A 34 10.23 -1.94 31.74
CA GLU A 34 9.45 -2.41 32.88
C GLU A 34 8.71 -3.74 32.64
N ILE A 35 8.35 -4.06 31.39
CA ILE A 35 7.63 -5.31 31.11
C ILE A 35 8.52 -6.55 31.27
N PHE A 36 9.85 -6.40 31.32
CA PHE A 36 10.75 -7.52 31.63
C PHE A 36 10.57 -8.02 33.07
N ALA A 37 9.98 -7.22 33.96
CA ALA A 37 9.62 -7.64 35.32
C ALA A 37 8.36 -8.50 35.37
N CYS A 38 7.62 -8.63 34.26
CA CYS A 38 6.46 -9.51 34.20
C CYS A 38 6.86 -10.99 34.38
N HIS A 39 5.93 -11.83 34.80
CA HIS A 39 6.10 -13.25 35.16
C HIS A 39 6.40 -14.17 33.95
N GLU A 40 6.22 -15.49 34.11
CA GLU A 40 6.70 -16.51 33.17
C GLU A 40 6.12 -16.42 31.76
N LEU A 41 4.85 -16.02 31.64
CA LEU A 41 4.19 -15.74 30.35
C LEU A 41 3.22 -14.57 30.48
N CYS A 42 3.47 -13.48 29.75
CA CYS A 42 2.58 -12.33 29.73
C CYS A 42 2.15 -11.93 28.33
N ALA A 43 0.91 -11.49 28.20
CA ALA A 43 0.32 -11.03 26.95
C ALA A 43 -0.63 -9.87 27.22
N VAL A 44 -0.79 -9.02 26.21
CA VAL A 44 -1.70 -7.87 26.28
C VAL A 44 -3.12 -8.28 25.94
N ASP A 45 -4.06 -7.92 26.81
CA ASP A 45 -5.48 -7.87 26.46
C ASP A 45 -5.69 -6.77 25.42
N ASN A 46 -6.29 -7.11 24.27
CA ASN A 46 -6.46 -6.19 23.16
C ASN A 46 -7.83 -5.47 23.17
N GLY A 47 -8.58 -5.52 24.27
CA GLY A 47 -9.75 -4.65 24.53
C GLY A 47 -10.98 -4.91 23.67
N GLN A 48 -10.89 -5.79 22.67
CA GLN A 48 -12.01 -6.33 21.91
C GLN A 48 -12.16 -7.81 22.28
N SER A 49 -13.27 -8.09 22.96
CA SER A 49 -13.58 -9.31 23.72
C SER A 49 -13.12 -10.62 23.06
N VAL A 50 -12.51 -11.48 23.88
CA VAL A 50 -12.23 -12.92 23.67
C VAL A 50 -10.91 -13.28 22.96
N VAL A 51 -9.95 -12.36 22.82
CA VAL A 51 -8.61 -12.71 22.27
C VAL A 51 -7.45 -11.93 22.88
N TYR A 52 -6.39 -12.65 23.28
CA TYR A 52 -5.12 -12.04 23.68
C TYR A 52 -4.20 -11.83 22.50
N SER A 53 -3.46 -10.72 22.53
CA SER A 53 -2.57 -10.38 21.43
C SER A 53 -1.28 -11.19 21.48
N ASN A 54 -0.94 -11.82 20.36
CA ASN A 54 0.33 -12.50 20.16
C ASN A 54 1.44 -11.54 19.70
N GLY A 55 1.14 -10.24 19.58
CA GLY A 55 2.09 -9.28 19.04
C GLY A 55 2.95 -8.56 20.07
N LEU A 56 2.64 -8.72 21.36
CA LEU A 56 3.56 -8.41 22.46
C LEU A 56 3.44 -9.54 23.47
N LEU A 57 4.52 -10.31 23.62
CA LEU A 57 4.60 -11.37 24.63
C LEU A 57 5.85 -11.15 25.48
N VAL A 58 5.72 -11.39 26.79
CA VAL A 58 6.87 -11.54 27.69
C VAL A 58 6.95 -13.03 28.02
N ILE A 59 8.11 -13.62 27.78
CA ILE A 59 8.31 -15.06 27.87
C ILE A 59 9.54 -15.33 28.73
N SER A 60 9.40 -16.30 29.62
CA SER A 60 10.48 -16.95 30.32
C SER A 60 10.82 -18.27 29.64
N PRO A 61 11.96 -18.36 28.94
CA PRO A 61 12.33 -19.59 28.24
C PRO A 61 12.58 -20.78 29.16
N GLU A 62 12.92 -20.54 30.44
CA GLU A 62 13.12 -21.60 31.44
C GLU A 62 11.81 -22.28 31.86
N CYS A 63 10.66 -21.61 31.66
CA CYS A 63 9.36 -22.14 32.07
C CYS A 63 8.79 -23.12 31.03
N LEU A 64 9.01 -24.41 31.26
CA LEU A 64 8.43 -25.49 30.45
C LEU A 64 6.90 -25.50 30.47
N ALA A 65 6.27 -25.06 31.57
CA ALA A 65 4.82 -24.98 31.65
C ALA A 65 4.25 -23.90 30.69
N ALA A 66 4.89 -22.73 30.63
CA ALA A 66 4.55 -21.69 29.67
C ALA A 66 4.73 -22.15 28.21
N ARG A 67 5.83 -22.87 27.93
CA ARG A 67 6.08 -23.48 26.61
C ARG A 67 4.97 -24.43 26.20
N ASN A 68 4.60 -25.36 27.09
CA ASN A 68 3.60 -26.37 26.81
C ASN A 68 2.22 -25.73 26.62
N LEU A 69 1.84 -24.79 27.50
CA LEU A 69 0.59 -24.02 27.35
C LEU A 69 0.52 -23.30 25.99
N TYR A 70 1.60 -22.63 25.59
CA TYR A 70 1.67 -21.92 24.32
C TYR A 70 1.64 -22.89 23.11
N SER A 71 2.32 -24.03 23.21
CA SER A 71 2.28 -25.09 22.19
C SER A 71 0.88 -25.69 22.04
N ASP A 72 0.23 -26.03 23.15
CA ASP A 72 -1.10 -26.60 23.19
C ASP A 72 -2.15 -25.61 22.65
N ALA A 73 -2.01 -24.32 22.97
CA ALA A 73 -2.85 -23.27 22.41
C ALA A 73 -2.69 -23.14 20.88
N ILE A 74 -1.47 -23.30 20.35
CA ILE A 74 -1.22 -23.34 18.91
C ILE A 74 -1.83 -24.60 18.29
N ASP A 75 -1.59 -25.77 18.86
CA ASP A 75 -2.02 -27.04 18.29
C ASP A 75 -3.55 -27.17 18.34
N GLY A 76 -4.17 -26.81 19.46
CA GLY A 76 -5.62 -26.71 19.60
C GLY A 76 -6.24 -25.77 18.57
N PHE A 77 -5.60 -24.63 18.32
CA PHE A 77 -6.03 -23.71 17.26
C PHE A 77 -5.84 -24.30 15.85
N MET A 78 -4.74 -24.99 15.57
CA MET A 78 -4.50 -25.59 14.24
C MET A 78 -5.49 -26.72 13.92
N ILE A 79 -5.98 -27.42 14.95
CA ILE A 79 -6.97 -28.48 14.83
C ILE A 79 -8.38 -27.88 14.65
N THR A 80 -8.81 -26.99 15.56
CA THR A 80 -10.17 -26.44 15.58
C THR A 80 -10.38 -25.26 14.64
N GLY A 81 -9.33 -24.48 14.36
CA GLY A 81 -9.40 -23.27 13.55
C GLY A 81 -9.62 -23.50 12.05
N ARG A 82 -9.41 -24.74 11.58
CA ARG A 82 -9.82 -25.17 10.22
C ARG A 82 -11.34 -25.17 10.04
N ASP A 83 -12.08 -25.51 11.09
CA ASP A 83 -13.54 -25.64 11.01
C ASP A 83 -14.25 -24.28 11.10
N TYR A 84 -13.61 -23.28 11.73
CA TYR A 84 -14.22 -21.96 12.01
C TYR A 84 -13.70 -20.79 11.16
N ASN A 85 -12.87 -21.04 10.14
CA ASN A 85 -12.33 -20.00 9.23
C ASN A 85 -11.72 -18.78 9.97
N TYR A 86 -10.99 -19.02 11.06
CA TYR A 86 -10.27 -17.97 11.82
C TYR A 86 -9.04 -17.41 11.07
N ILE A 87 -8.82 -17.76 9.79
CA ILE A 87 -7.61 -17.52 8.98
C ILE A 87 -7.26 -16.02 8.83
N GLY A 88 -8.20 -15.11 9.03
CA GLY A 88 -7.93 -13.66 9.05
C GLY A 88 -7.44 -13.11 10.40
N ILE A 89 -7.74 -13.78 11.52
CA ILE A 89 -7.50 -13.32 12.90
C ILE A 89 -6.15 -13.83 13.43
N ILE A 90 -5.60 -14.88 12.82
CA ILE A 90 -4.39 -15.61 13.24
C ILE A 90 -3.07 -14.83 13.18
N GLN A 91 -3.02 -13.72 12.46
CA GLN A 91 -1.76 -12.97 12.31
C GLN A 91 -1.43 -12.17 13.58
N GLY A 92 -2.40 -11.93 14.48
CA GLY A 92 -2.21 -11.11 15.68
C GLY A 92 -2.76 -11.66 17.00
N PHE A 93 -3.45 -12.81 16.99
CA PHE A 93 -4.20 -13.32 18.15
C PHE A 93 -4.05 -14.83 18.35
N ILE A 94 -4.17 -15.29 19.60
CA ILE A 94 -4.28 -16.72 19.95
C ILE A 94 -5.52 -16.93 20.86
N PRO A 95 -6.66 -17.39 20.30
CA PRO A 95 -7.85 -17.67 21.09
C PRO A 95 -7.65 -18.76 22.15
N GLY A 96 -6.80 -19.77 21.88
CA GLY A 96 -6.53 -20.86 22.82
C GLY A 96 -5.83 -20.43 24.11
N LEU A 97 -5.31 -19.21 24.17
CA LEU A 97 -4.74 -18.63 25.40
C LEU A 97 -5.79 -17.88 26.23
N PHE A 98 -6.98 -17.62 25.69
CA PHE A 98 -7.98 -16.77 26.34
C PHE A 98 -8.34 -17.24 27.75
N GLU A 99 -8.68 -18.52 27.90
CA GLU A 99 -9.05 -19.11 29.20
C GLU A 99 -7.93 -18.96 30.24
N ALA A 100 -6.68 -19.25 29.84
CA ALA A 100 -5.54 -19.16 30.75
C ALA A 100 -5.21 -17.72 31.19
N PHE A 101 -5.43 -16.73 30.33
CA PHE A 101 -5.16 -15.34 30.68
C PHE A 101 -6.33 -14.66 31.40
N GLU A 102 -7.58 -15.01 31.10
CA GLU A 102 -8.75 -14.32 31.67
C GLU A 102 -8.81 -14.44 33.20
N GLU A 103 -8.44 -15.61 33.72
CA GLU A 103 -8.37 -15.87 35.16
C GLU A 103 -7.07 -15.36 35.81
N SER A 104 -6.10 -14.94 35.01
CA SER A 104 -4.77 -14.56 35.52
C SER A 104 -4.71 -13.11 36.04
N PRO A 105 -3.84 -12.83 37.03
CA PRO A 105 -3.70 -11.48 37.59
C PRO A 105 -3.19 -10.48 36.55
N LEU A 106 -3.58 -9.21 36.72
CA LEU A 106 -3.05 -8.09 35.94
C LEU A 106 -1.66 -7.72 36.46
N PHE A 107 -0.71 -7.54 35.55
CA PHE A 107 0.62 -7.06 35.88
C PHE A 107 0.58 -5.55 36.21
N PHE A 108 0.99 -5.22 37.43
CA PHE A 108 1.27 -3.86 37.84
C PHE A 108 2.67 -3.79 38.42
N LEU A 109 3.44 -2.80 37.97
CA LEU A 109 4.75 -2.53 38.53
C LEU A 109 4.57 -1.68 39.79
N ASP A 110 4.75 -2.27 40.97
CA ASP A 110 4.73 -1.56 42.24
C ASP A 110 5.98 -0.69 42.39
N TRP A 111 5.90 0.55 41.91
CA TRP A 111 6.90 1.59 42.22
C TRP A 111 6.66 2.27 43.58
N ASP A 112 5.48 2.09 44.18
CA ASP A 112 5.06 2.81 45.38
C ASP A 112 5.35 2.07 46.70
N ASN A 113 5.77 0.81 46.67
CA ASN A 113 6.15 0.07 47.88
C ASN A 113 7.44 0.59 48.54
N ASP A 114 8.19 1.48 47.89
CA ASP A 114 9.36 2.15 48.47
C ASP A 114 9.06 3.55 49.05
N LYS A 115 7.85 4.09 48.87
CA LYS A 115 7.46 5.40 49.46
C LYS A 115 6.38 5.31 50.53
N ASN A 116 5.57 4.25 50.54
CA ASN A 116 4.49 4.09 51.50
C ASN A 116 4.84 3.16 52.68
N ARG A 117 6.09 2.69 52.78
CA ARG A 117 6.57 1.92 53.94
C ARG A 117 6.95 2.77 55.16
N GLU A 118 6.99 4.10 55.04
CA GLU A 118 7.33 5.00 56.16
C GLU A 118 6.17 5.86 56.70
N GLU A 119 4.96 5.76 56.15
CA GLU A 119 3.77 6.45 56.70
C GLU A 119 2.53 5.55 56.67
N SER A 120 2.47 4.59 57.59
CA SER A 120 1.20 4.02 58.03
C SER A 120 1.28 3.76 59.53
N ASP A 121 1.22 4.85 60.30
CA ASP A 121 0.90 4.81 61.71
C ASP A 121 -0.57 4.36 61.89
N GLY A 122 -0.72 3.17 62.49
CA GLY A 122 -1.81 2.84 63.41
C GLY A 122 -3.23 2.69 62.86
N ALA A 123 -3.60 1.45 62.53
CA ALA A 123 -4.87 0.88 62.98
C ALA A 123 -4.80 -0.65 62.89
N ASP A 124 -4.98 -1.28 64.05
CA ASP A 124 -5.11 -2.72 64.22
C ASP A 124 -6.20 -3.30 63.32
N ASP A 125 -5.84 -4.31 62.52
CA ASP A 125 -6.58 -5.57 62.45
C ASP A 125 -5.62 -6.64 61.89
N ALA A 126 -5.22 -7.54 62.78
CA ALA A 126 -4.48 -8.73 62.44
C ALA A 126 -5.42 -9.68 61.68
N ASP A 127 -5.26 -9.71 60.36
CA ASP A 127 -5.51 -10.92 59.58
C ASP A 127 -4.20 -11.26 58.89
N ASP A 128 -3.65 -12.42 59.23
CA ASP A 128 -2.44 -12.99 58.65
C ASP A 128 -2.70 -13.28 57.16
N THR A 129 -2.63 -12.27 56.31
CA THR A 129 -2.40 -12.50 54.88
C THR A 129 -0.93 -12.77 54.71
N GLU A 130 -0.56 -14.05 54.89
CA GLU A 130 0.63 -14.62 54.28
C GLU A 130 0.76 -14.05 52.85
N ASP A 131 1.92 -13.48 52.55
CA ASP A 131 2.31 -13.10 51.19
C ASP A 131 2.03 -14.31 50.27
N LYS A 132 0.87 -14.30 49.59
CA LYS A 132 0.58 -15.25 48.53
C LYS A 132 1.59 -14.97 47.44
N GLU A 133 2.69 -15.69 47.48
CA GLU A 133 3.64 -15.82 46.39
C GLU A 133 2.79 -16.11 45.14
N ASP A 134 2.68 -15.11 44.26
CA ASP A 134 1.72 -15.10 43.16
C ASP A 134 2.15 -16.18 42.15
N SER A 135 1.71 -17.41 42.41
CA SER A 135 2.13 -18.63 41.73
C SER A 135 1.61 -18.76 40.31
N SER A 136 0.91 -17.73 39.80
CA SER A 136 0.38 -17.72 38.46
C SER A 136 1.51 -17.68 37.42
N ILE A 137 1.60 -18.72 36.60
CA ILE A 137 2.52 -18.79 35.46
C ILE A 137 2.21 -17.70 34.43
N VAL A 138 0.94 -17.34 34.31
CA VAL A 138 0.42 -16.42 33.28
C VAL A 138 0.02 -15.10 33.93
N HIS A 139 0.26 -13.98 33.25
CA HIS A 139 -0.14 -12.65 33.73
C HIS A 139 -0.64 -11.76 32.59
N ARG A 140 -1.67 -10.96 32.85
CA ARG A 140 -2.21 -10.01 31.85
C ARG A 140 -1.45 -8.70 31.88
N LEU A 141 -0.91 -8.30 30.73
CA LEU A 141 -0.46 -6.93 30.56
C LEU A 141 -1.68 -6.02 30.32
N PRO A 142 -1.75 -4.86 30.99
CA PRO A 142 -2.76 -3.85 30.72
C PRO A 142 -2.85 -3.47 29.24
N PHE A 143 -4.07 -3.21 28.77
CA PHE A 143 -4.38 -2.85 27.38
C PHE A 143 -3.49 -1.75 26.79
N TYR A 144 -3.12 -0.75 27.60
CA TYR A 144 -2.30 0.38 27.14
C TYR A 144 -0.87 0.00 26.74
N TYR A 145 -0.34 -1.17 27.17
CA TYR A 145 1.01 -1.61 26.82
C TYR A 145 1.17 -1.97 25.34
N SER A 146 0.07 -2.21 24.62
CA SER A 146 0.06 -2.42 23.18
C SER A 146 -1.28 -1.91 22.62
N ILE A 147 -1.51 -0.60 22.68
CA ILE A 147 -2.77 -0.03 22.24
C ILE A 147 -2.99 -0.27 20.73
N ASN A 148 -4.17 -0.75 20.37
CA ASN A 148 -4.50 -0.99 18.98
C ASN A 148 -4.89 0.31 18.27
N HIS A 149 -4.30 0.59 17.11
CA HIS A 149 -4.64 1.78 16.33
C HIS A 149 -6.13 1.89 15.94
N MET A 150 -6.88 0.78 15.90
CA MET A 150 -8.30 0.80 15.53
C MET A 150 -9.17 1.55 16.54
N VAL A 151 -8.79 1.53 17.83
CA VAL A 151 -9.61 2.16 18.88
C VAL A 151 -9.64 3.68 18.78
N PHE A 152 -8.65 4.28 18.10
CA PHE A 152 -8.67 5.70 17.76
C PHE A 152 -9.91 6.08 16.94
N TYR A 153 -10.32 5.23 15.99
CA TYR A 153 -11.38 5.55 15.05
C TYR A 153 -12.79 5.46 15.65
N GLU A 154 -12.93 4.98 16.89
CA GLU A 154 -14.22 4.97 17.60
C GLU A 154 -14.71 6.39 17.91
N ARG A 155 -13.79 7.29 18.26
CA ARG A 155 -14.10 8.71 18.53
C ARG A 155 -13.23 9.70 17.75
N MET A 156 -12.39 9.21 16.83
CA MET A 156 -11.38 10.00 16.12
C MET A 156 -10.45 10.76 17.08
N ASN A 157 -10.25 10.21 18.28
CA ASN A 157 -9.37 10.75 19.31
C ASN A 157 -8.92 9.62 20.25
N TRP A 158 -7.96 9.95 21.12
CA TRP A 158 -7.42 9.01 22.10
C TRP A 158 -8.06 9.15 23.49
N ASP A 159 -9.05 10.03 23.66
CA ASP A 159 -9.49 10.50 24.97
C ASP A 159 -10.14 9.41 25.82
N LEU A 160 -10.76 8.40 25.19
CA LEU A 160 -11.31 7.23 25.88
C LEU A 160 -10.27 6.38 26.60
N TYR A 161 -9.01 6.41 26.13
CA TYR A 161 -7.96 5.49 26.55
C TYR A 161 -6.81 6.20 27.27
N LYS A 162 -6.91 7.52 27.48
CA LYS A 162 -5.95 8.28 28.28
C LYS A 162 -6.27 8.11 29.77
N CYS A 163 -5.39 7.47 30.51
CA CYS A 163 -5.50 7.39 31.98
C CYS A 163 -5.03 8.70 32.63
N LYS A 164 -5.81 9.25 33.55
CA LYS A 164 -5.55 10.57 34.18
C LYS A 164 -4.31 10.62 35.09
N GLU A 165 -3.87 9.46 35.61
CA GLU A 165 -3.01 9.42 36.81
C GLU A 165 -1.58 8.89 36.60
N ARG A 166 -1.21 8.45 35.39
CA ARG A 166 0.17 8.02 35.12
C ARG A 166 0.82 8.92 34.08
N ASN A 167 2.12 9.19 34.24
CA ASN A 167 2.99 9.86 33.27
C ASN A 167 2.93 9.25 31.85
N LEU A 168 2.26 8.11 31.68
CA LEU A 168 1.81 7.49 30.44
C LEU A 168 0.81 8.36 29.61
N ALA A 169 0.21 9.40 30.18
CA ALA A 169 -0.70 10.32 29.49
C ALA A 169 -0.02 11.58 28.92
N THR A 170 1.29 11.74 29.11
CA THR A 170 2.03 12.95 28.71
C THR A 170 2.29 13.08 27.20
N GLY A 171 1.75 12.18 26.38
CA GLY A 171 1.85 12.30 24.92
C GLY A 171 0.55 12.00 24.20
N ASP A 172 0.53 12.30 22.90
CA ASP A 172 -0.67 12.24 22.07
C ASP A 172 -1.33 10.86 22.03
N ILE A 173 -0.52 9.79 22.15
CA ILE A 173 -0.96 8.39 22.13
C ILE A 173 -0.96 7.80 23.54
N PRO A 174 -1.99 7.03 23.94
CA PRO A 174 -2.04 6.35 25.22
C PRO A 174 -1.06 5.18 25.24
N GLY A 175 -0.12 5.22 26.18
CA GLY A 175 0.80 4.11 26.41
C GLY A 175 2.09 4.14 25.57
N PRO A 176 2.97 3.17 25.83
CA PRO A 176 4.34 3.14 25.29
C PRO A 176 4.45 2.50 23.90
N LEU A 177 3.44 1.78 23.43
CA LEU A 177 3.48 1.03 22.18
C LEU A 177 2.16 1.14 21.41
N LEU A 178 2.25 1.42 20.12
CA LEU A 178 1.13 1.47 19.19
C LEU A 178 1.14 0.27 18.23
N SER A 179 0.01 -0.40 18.08
CA SER A 179 -0.14 -1.67 17.35
C SER A 179 -1.05 -1.56 16.12
N TYR A 180 -0.58 -2.06 14.97
CA TYR A 180 -1.27 -2.02 13.67
C TYR A 180 -1.87 -3.38 13.24
N LYS A 181 -2.28 -4.22 14.20
CA LYS A 181 -2.64 -5.64 14.01
C LYS A 181 -3.88 -5.91 13.16
N TYR A 182 -4.93 -5.09 13.25
CA TYR A 182 -6.19 -5.30 12.48
C TYR A 182 -6.14 -4.87 11.02
N SER A 183 -4.97 -4.49 10.56
CA SER A 183 -4.78 -3.97 9.23
C SER A 183 -4.47 -5.19 8.33
N GLY A 184 -5.33 -5.54 7.36
CA GLY A 184 -5.12 -6.72 6.51
C GLY A 184 -3.81 -6.70 5.73
N ALA A 185 -3.51 -7.74 4.94
CA ALA A 185 -2.24 -7.84 4.19
C ALA A 185 -1.96 -6.66 3.23
N THR A 186 -2.96 -5.86 2.89
CA THR A 186 -2.89 -4.68 2.01
C THR A 186 -3.05 -3.34 2.74
N LEU A 187 -3.46 -3.36 4.01
CA LEU A 187 -3.61 -2.18 4.83
C LEU A 187 -2.50 -2.25 5.86
N LYS A 188 -1.35 -1.63 5.63
CA LYS A 188 -0.24 -1.64 6.59
C LYS A 188 0.48 -0.30 6.55
N PRO A 189 1.12 0.13 7.65
CA PRO A 189 1.75 1.44 7.73
C PRO A 189 2.99 1.56 6.84
N TRP A 190 3.56 0.47 6.35
CA TRP A 190 4.61 0.53 5.33
C TRP A 190 4.07 0.72 3.90
N PHE A 191 2.75 0.66 3.68
CA PHE A 191 2.17 0.97 2.38
C PHE A 191 1.73 2.42 2.28
N TRP A 192 1.94 3.05 1.12
CA TRP A 192 1.63 4.48 0.95
C TRP A 192 0.13 4.78 0.89
N LEU A 193 -0.67 3.92 0.24
CA LEU A 193 -2.08 4.17 -0.03
C LEU A 193 -2.94 4.26 1.24
N PRO A 194 -2.75 3.42 2.27
CA PRO A 194 -3.47 3.52 3.54
C PRO A 194 -3.38 4.89 4.24
N TYR A 195 -2.34 5.70 4.00
CA TYR A 195 -2.22 7.04 4.59
C TYR A 195 -3.32 8.01 4.14
N VAL A 196 -4.00 7.70 3.03
CA VAL A 196 -5.17 8.43 2.55
C VAL A 196 -6.39 8.16 3.44
N TYR A 197 -6.42 7.08 4.21
CA TYR A 197 -7.59 6.67 5.00
C TYR A 197 -7.32 6.60 6.52
N PHE A 198 -6.10 6.26 6.92
CA PHE A 198 -5.74 6.02 8.32
C PHE A 198 -4.83 7.12 8.87
N GLN A 199 -5.40 7.98 9.73
CA GLN A 199 -4.66 9.09 10.36
C GLN A 199 -3.50 8.59 11.24
N VAL A 200 -3.75 7.53 12.00
CA VAL A 200 -2.79 7.00 12.99
C VAL A 200 -1.52 6.43 12.33
N PHE A 201 -1.55 6.19 11.01
CA PHE A 201 -0.38 5.71 10.28
C PHE A 201 0.70 6.78 10.18
N TRP A 202 0.37 8.08 10.27
CA TRP A 202 1.36 9.16 10.22
C TRP A 202 2.42 9.06 11.33
N HIS A 203 2.07 8.54 12.51
CA HIS A 203 3.06 8.27 13.56
C HIS A 203 4.17 7.30 13.14
N TRP A 204 3.86 6.34 12.25
CA TRP A 204 4.87 5.45 11.67
C TRP A 204 5.86 6.23 10.80
N GLN A 205 5.38 7.20 10.00
CA GLN A 205 6.26 8.04 9.18
C GLN A 205 7.09 8.99 10.04
N ASP A 206 6.54 9.51 11.13
CA ASP A 206 7.29 10.39 12.04
C ASP A 206 8.49 9.66 12.67
N VAL A 207 8.31 8.39 13.05
CA VAL A 207 9.41 7.56 13.55
C VAL A 207 10.37 7.18 12.41
N ARG A 208 9.84 6.77 11.25
CA ARG A 208 10.65 6.42 10.08
C ARG A 208 11.48 7.59 9.57
N GLY A 209 10.99 8.82 9.66
CA GLY A 209 11.73 10.03 9.29
C GLY A 209 12.99 10.28 10.13
N ARG A 210 13.11 9.63 11.29
CA ARG A 210 14.33 9.63 12.12
C ARG A 210 15.38 8.64 11.60
N LEU A 211 14.94 7.64 10.83
CA LEU A 211 15.82 6.76 10.08
C LEU A 211 16.24 7.55 8.85
N ASN A 212 17.53 7.85 8.71
CA ASN A 212 18.08 8.64 7.59
C ASN A 212 18.01 7.88 6.25
N GLU A 213 16.81 7.45 5.85
CA GLU A 213 16.54 6.70 4.63
C GLU A 213 16.62 7.60 3.39
N ASN A 214 17.18 7.06 2.30
CA ASN A 214 17.28 7.78 1.03
C ASN A 214 15.97 7.72 0.22
N HIS A 215 14.93 8.41 0.70
CA HIS A 215 13.65 8.47 0.00
C HIS A 215 13.73 9.21 -1.34
N PHE A 216 14.53 10.28 -1.41
CA PHE A 216 14.66 11.09 -2.61
C PHE A 216 15.34 10.31 -3.75
N GLY A 217 16.42 9.57 -3.46
CA GLY A 217 17.10 8.73 -4.46
C GLY A 217 16.20 7.62 -5.00
N PHE A 218 15.41 6.98 -4.12
CA PHE A 218 14.43 5.97 -4.56
C PHE A 218 13.33 6.58 -5.44
N PHE A 219 12.81 7.75 -5.06
CA PHE A 219 11.85 8.52 -5.87
C PHE A 219 12.42 8.88 -7.25
N LEU A 220 13.63 9.46 -7.29
CA LEU A 220 14.28 9.89 -8.52
C LEU A 220 14.55 8.71 -9.47
N GLY A 221 14.99 7.57 -8.92
CA GLY A 221 15.19 6.35 -9.70
C GLY A 221 13.89 5.87 -10.35
N LYS A 222 12.78 5.89 -9.61
CA LYS A 222 11.46 5.51 -10.15
C LYS A 222 10.95 6.52 -11.18
N LEU A 223 11.09 7.81 -10.90
CA LEU A 223 10.75 8.89 -11.82
C LEU A 223 11.45 8.71 -13.19
N MET A 224 12.77 8.52 -13.18
CA MET A 224 13.54 8.31 -14.40
C MET A 224 13.12 7.04 -15.13
N SER A 225 12.89 5.95 -14.41
CA SER A 225 12.41 4.70 -15.03
C SER A 225 11.06 4.88 -15.73
N SER A 226 10.12 5.63 -15.13
CA SER A 226 8.81 5.91 -15.74
C SER A 226 8.92 6.70 -17.03
N PHE A 227 9.78 7.73 -17.07
CA PHE A 227 10.03 8.50 -18.30
C PHE A 227 10.68 7.67 -19.40
N VAL A 228 11.68 6.85 -19.07
CA VAL A 228 12.36 5.98 -20.05
C VAL A 228 11.37 4.98 -20.64
N ILE A 229 10.55 4.34 -19.80
CA ILE A 229 9.52 3.39 -20.26
C ILE A 229 8.51 4.10 -21.17
N ALA A 230 7.98 5.27 -20.76
CA ALA A 230 7.02 6.02 -21.55
C ALA A 230 7.61 6.44 -22.91
N ALA A 231 8.83 7.00 -22.93
CA ALA A 231 9.51 7.39 -24.16
C ALA A 231 9.73 6.21 -25.11
N PHE A 232 10.13 5.06 -24.59
CA PHE A 232 10.29 3.83 -25.38
C PHE A 232 8.95 3.37 -25.97
N VAL A 233 7.89 3.33 -25.15
CA VAL A 233 6.54 2.95 -25.61
C VAL A 233 6.05 3.90 -26.70
N TRP A 234 6.22 5.21 -26.53
CA TRP A 234 5.81 6.20 -27.51
C TRP A 234 6.57 6.06 -28.82
N PHE A 235 7.88 5.92 -28.77
CA PHE A 235 8.71 5.73 -29.95
C PHE A 235 8.34 4.45 -30.70
N ALA A 236 8.20 3.32 -29.98
CA ALA A 236 7.80 2.04 -30.56
C ALA A 236 6.40 2.13 -31.19
N TYR A 237 5.45 2.76 -30.53
CA TYR A 237 4.09 2.96 -31.03
C TYR A 237 4.07 3.79 -32.33
N VAL A 238 4.70 4.96 -32.32
CA VAL A 238 4.74 5.85 -33.51
C VAL A 238 5.47 5.17 -34.67
N SER A 239 6.61 4.52 -34.40
CA SER A 239 7.37 3.80 -35.42
C SER A 239 6.55 2.67 -36.04
N LEU A 240 5.78 1.94 -35.23
CA LEU A 240 4.91 0.87 -35.70
C LEU A 240 3.79 1.42 -36.59
N CYS A 241 3.13 2.49 -36.15
CA CYS A 241 2.05 3.13 -36.90
C CYS A 241 2.52 3.66 -38.26
N LEU A 242 3.68 4.35 -38.31
CA LEU A 242 4.26 4.82 -39.56
C LEU A 242 4.60 3.66 -40.50
N ARG A 243 5.28 2.63 -40.00
CA ARG A 243 5.67 1.46 -40.80
C ARG A 243 4.47 0.77 -41.44
N LEU A 244 3.39 0.61 -40.68
CA LEU A 244 2.13 0.01 -41.17
C LEU A 244 1.42 0.88 -42.20
N PHE A 245 1.52 2.21 -42.09
CA PHE A 245 0.90 3.14 -43.04
C PHE A 245 1.68 3.25 -44.36
N THR A 246 3.01 3.12 -44.31
CA THR A 246 3.89 3.21 -45.49
C THR A 246 4.01 1.92 -46.30
N GLU A 247 3.58 0.77 -45.78
CA GLU A 247 3.61 -0.47 -46.54
C GLU A 247 2.68 -0.37 -47.76
N PRO A 248 3.20 -0.56 -49.00
CA PRO A 248 2.42 -0.35 -50.21
C PRO A 248 1.34 -1.43 -50.34
N SER A 249 0.11 -1.04 -50.02
CA SER A 249 -1.15 -1.74 -50.36
C SER A 249 -1.20 -3.24 -50.04
N GLY A 250 -1.96 -3.58 -49.00
CA GLY A 250 -2.60 -4.88 -48.92
C GLY A 250 -3.46 -5.14 -50.17
N ARG A 251 -2.97 -5.97 -51.09
CA ARG A 251 -3.83 -6.97 -51.73
C ARG A 251 -3.80 -8.21 -50.85
N PRO A 252 -4.95 -8.78 -50.44
CA PRO A 252 -4.95 -10.17 -50.02
C PRO A 252 -4.50 -10.96 -51.26
N ARG A 253 -3.32 -11.58 -51.21
CA ARG A 253 -2.99 -12.65 -52.15
C ARG A 253 -4.11 -13.67 -51.99
N ARG A 254 -5.00 -13.77 -52.98
CA ARG A 254 -5.84 -14.96 -53.15
C ARG A 254 -4.86 -16.13 -53.11
N LEU A 255 -5.07 -17.03 -52.16
CA LEU A 255 -4.52 -18.38 -52.22
C LEU A 255 -5.14 -19.03 -53.45
N SER A 256 -4.49 -18.88 -54.60
CA SER A 256 -4.72 -19.74 -55.76
C SER A 256 -3.36 -20.19 -56.27
N SER A 257 -3.32 -21.50 -56.53
CA SER A 257 -2.24 -22.30 -57.13
C SER A 257 -0.94 -22.39 -56.34
N SER A 258 -0.83 -23.50 -55.61
CA SER A 258 0.30 -24.44 -55.65
C SER A 258 1.38 -24.09 -56.66
N GLU A 259 2.48 -23.50 -56.21
CA GLU A 259 3.77 -23.62 -56.88
C GLU A 259 4.86 -23.65 -55.83
N VAL A 260 5.55 -24.80 -55.79
CA VAL A 260 6.68 -25.10 -54.93
C VAL A 260 7.87 -24.24 -55.40
N PRO A 261 8.58 -23.50 -54.52
CA PRO A 261 9.81 -22.85 -54.93
C PRO A 261 10.96 -23.86 -54.95
N THR A 262 11.64 -23.91 -56.08
CA THR A 262 12.93 -24.59 -56.27
C THR A 262 14.02 -23.97 -55.38
N PRO A 263 15.02 -24.76 -54.92
CA PRO A 263 15.97 -24.34 -53.91
C PRO A 263 17.13 -23.58 -54.55
N GLY A 264 17.31 -22.32 -54.18
CA GLY A 264 18.43 -21.53 -54.68
C GLY A 264 18.34 -20.07 -54.31
N ASN A 265 18.53 -19.78 -53.01
CA ASN A 265 19.05 -18.55 -52.41
C ASN A 265 18.44 -18.39 -51.01
N ALA A 266 19.15 -18.88 -50.00
CA ALA A 266 18.83 -18.60 -48.62
C ALA A 266 19.03 -17.08 -48.37
N GLN A 267 17.94 -16.33 -48.28
CA GLN A 267 17.96 -15.01 -47.68
C GLN A 267 18.14 -15.15 -46.16
N PRO A 268 18.92 -14.26 -45.51
CA PRO A 268 19.14 -14.32 -44.08
C PRO A 268 17.80 -14.18 -43.33
N LEU A 269 17.57 -15.12 -42.41
CA LEU A 269 16.43 -15.16 -41.48
C LEU A 269 16.53 -14.02 -40.46
N PHE A 270 16.32 -12.77 -40.90
CA PHE A 270 15.85 -11.73 -40.00
C PHE A 270 14.38 -12.04 -39.73
N VAL A 271 14.08 -12.59 -38.56
CA VAL A 271 12.71 -12.66 -38.06
C VAL A 271 12.24 -11.23 -37.84
N ASP A 272 11.61 -10.66 -38.85
CA ASP A 272 11.00 -9.34 -38.81
C ASP A 272 9.75 -9.44 -37.93
N VAL A 273 9.95 -9.35 -36.61
CA VAL A 273 8.92 -9.46 -35.56
C VAL A 273 7.70 -8.57 -35.86
N PHE A 274 7.91 -7.51 -36.65
CA PHE A 274 6.91 -6.51 -37.04
C PHE A 274 6.19 -6.77 -38.37
N ASN A 275 6.63 -7.73 -39.19
CA ASN A 275 6.02 -8.06 -40.50
C ASN A 275 5.00 -9.22 -40.40
N SER A 276 4.66 -9.63 -39.17
CA SER A 276 3.76 -10.74 -38.95
C SER A 276 2.30 -10.34 -39.19
N ARG A 277 1.54 -11.24 -39.81
CA ARG A 277 0.08 -11.13 -39.98
C ARG A 277 -0.66 -10.82 -38.67
N ALA A 278 -0.07 -11.16 -37.53
CA ALA A 278 -0.57 -10.86 -36.19
C ALA A 278 -0.51 -9.36 -35.86
N VAL A 279 0.58 -8.67 -36.20
CA VAL A 279 0.74 -7.22 -35.97
C VAL A 279 -0.28 -6.41 -36.78
N ARG A 280 -0.53 -6.81 -38.04
CA ARG A 280 -1.55 -6.17 -38.88
C ARG A 280 -2.98 -6.36 -38.34
N ARG A 281 -3.29 -7.56 -37.82
CA ARG A 281 -4.57 -7.83 -37.14
C ARG A 281 -4.71 -7.04 -35.84
N ALA A 282 -3.64 -6.92 -35.06
CA ALA A 282 -3.62 -6.12 -33.83
C ALA A 282 -3.86 -4.63 -34.13
N CYS A 283 -3.31 -4.12 -35.24
CA CYS A 283 -3.56 -2.73 -35.67
C CYS A 283 -4.98 -2.50 -36.19
N GLN A 284 -5.55 -3.44 -36.96
CA GLN A 284 -6.96 -3.33 -37.38
C GLN A 284 -7.90 -3.39 -36.17
N PHE A 285 -7.60 -4.27 -35.22
CA PHE A 285 -8.32 -4.33 -33.95
C PHE A 285 -8.18 -3.02 -33.16
N SER A 286 -6.98 -2.44 -33.05
CA SER A 286 -6.78 -1.18 -32.34
C SER A 286 -7.51 -0.01 -32.99
N CYS A 287 -7.57 0.06 -34.33
CA CYS A 287 -8.36 1.07 -35.04
C CYS A 287 -9.87 0.90 -34.81
N ASN A 288 -10.38 -0.33 -34.83
CA ASN A 288 -11.79 -0.61 -34.56
C ASN A 288 -12.16 -0.29 -33.10
N VAL A 289 -11.28 -0.62 -32.16
CA VAL A 289 -11.44 -0.26 -30.74
C VAL A 289 -11.40 1.25 -30.57
N LEU A 290 -10.45 1.95 -31.20
CA LEU A 290 -10.36 3.41 -31.12
C LEU A 290 -11.62 4.10 -31.65
N TYR A 291 -12.18 3.59 -32.76
CA TYR A 291 -13.43 4.10 -33.32
C TYR A 291 -14.64 3.81 -32.42
N ALA A 292 -14.73 2.62 -31.85
CA ALA A 292 -15.78 2.26 -30.90
C ALA A 292 -15.69 3.08 -29.59
N VAL A 293 -14.48 3.35 -29.12
CA VAL A 293 -14.22 4.22 -27.96
C VAL A 293 -14.58 5.67 -28.29
N ALA A 294 -14.26 6.15 -29.49
CA ALA A 294 -14.54 7.53 -29.86
C ALA A 294 -16.01 7.79 -30.21
N SER A 295 -16.82 6.76 -30.49
CA SER A 295 -18.24 6.89 -30.85
C SER A 295 -19.15 7.20 -29.66
N MET A 296 -18.71 6.91 -28.42
CA MET A 296 -19.42 7.23 -27.18
C MET A 296 -18.55 8.11 -26.27
N PRO A 297 -18.20 9.33 -26.69
CA PRO A 297 -17.08 10.09 -26.13
C PRO A 297 -17.24 10.38 -24.64
N LEU A 298 -18.45 10.64 -24.16
CA LEU A 298 -18.69 10.94 -22.73
C LEU A 298 -18.49 9.71 -21.83
N VAL A 299 -19.07 8.56 -22.20
CA VAL A 299 -18.94 7.30 -21.42
C VAL A 299 -17.51 6.77 -21.50
N SER A 300 -16.90 6.87 -22.68
CA SER A 300 -15.53 6.42 -22.91
C SER A 300 -14.51 7.30 -22.22
N ALA A 301 -14.71 8.63 -22.17
CA ALA A 301 -13.82 9.52 -21.42
C ALA A 301 -13.84 9.22 -19.92
N VAL A 302 -15.02 9.07 -19.31
CA VAL A 302 -15.14 8.71 -17.88
C VAL A 302 -14.49 7.35 -17.59
N SER A 303 -14.77 6.35 -18.43
CA SER A 303 -14.17 5.02 -18.30
C SER A 303 -12.64 5.05 -18.42
N ILE A 304 -12.10 5.84 -19.36
CA ILE A 304 -10.66 6.00 -19.54
C ILE A 304 -10.04 6.68 -18.32
N VAL A 305 -10.60 7.79 -17.82
CA VAL A 305 -10.06 8.48 -16.63
C VAL A 305 -10.07 7.56 -15.41
N ALA A 306 -11.16 6.81 -15.19
CA ALA A 306 -11.25 5.85 -14.09
C ALA A 306 -10.19 4.74 -14.20
N LEU A 307 -10.00 4.19 -15.41
CA LEU A 307 -9.00 3.15 -15.65
C LEU A 307 -7.57 3.68 -15.52
N LEU A 308 -7.28 4.87 -16.04
CA LEU A 308 -5.98 5.53 -15.88
C LEU A 308 -5.68 5.81 -14.40
N THR A 309 -6.67 6.28 -13.66
CA THR A 309 -6.58 6.49 -12.21
C THR A 309 -6.22 5.19 -11.49
N TRP A 310 -6.95 4.11 -11.77
CA TRP A 310 -6.69 2.80 -11.17
C TRP A 310 -5.28 2.28 -11.54
N CYS A 311 -4.94 2.28 -12.82
CA CYS A 311 -3.64 1.79 -13.30
C CYS A 311 -2.46 2.61 -12.75
N SER A 312 -2.61 3.93 -12.68
CA SER A 312 -1.56 4.82 -12.16
C SER A 312 -1.33 4.60 -10.66
N ILE A 313 -2.37 4.36 -9.85
CA ILE A 313 -2.23 4.01 -8.42
C ILE A 313 -1.45 2.70 -8.27
N GLN A 314 -1.79 1.67 -9.05
CA GLN A 314 -1.13 0.36 -9.00
C GLN A 314 0.31 0.38 -9.52
N ALA A 315 0.67 1.37 -10.34
CA ALA A 315 2.02 1.53 -10.85
C ALA A 315 3.01 2.09 -9.80
N ILE A 316 2.51 2.66 -8.69
CA ILE A 316 3.34 3.24 -7.64
C ILE A 316 3.85 2.15 -6.71
N PRO A 317 5.17 2.12 -6.39
CA PRO A 317 5.71 1.16 -5.44
C PRO A 317 4.98 1.24 -4.11
N THR A 318 4.48 0.10 -3.64
CA THR A 318 3.64 0.04 -2.44
C THR A 318 4.34 0.60 -1.20
N THR A 319 5.66 0.40 -1.07
CA THR A 319 6.47 0.81 0.09
C THR A 319 7.06 2.22 0.00
N MET A 320 6.70 2.99 -1.03
CA MET A 320 7.19 4.36 -1.20
C MET A 320 6.69 5.27 -0.06
N GLN A 321 7.52 6.24 0.34
CA GLN A 321 7.13 7.23 1.34
C GLN A 321 5.92 8.05 0.81
N PRO A 322 4.85 8.26 1.60
CA PRO A 322 3.56 8.74 1.09
C PRO A 322 3.62 10.05 0.30
N SER A 323 4.44 11.01 0.74
CA SER A 323 4.57 12.30 0.06
C SER A 323 5.21 12.16 -1.33
N TYR A 324 6.22 11.29 -1.47
CA TYR A 324 6.83 10.99 -2.78
C TYR A 324 5.92 10.10 -3.63
N ALA A 325 5.15 9.20 -3.02
CA ALA A 325 4.18 8.36 -3.71
C ALA A 325 3.10 9.21 -4.40
N GLY A 326 2.55 10.22 -3.69
CA GLY A 326 1.58 11.15 -4.26
C GLY A 326 2.15 11.98 -5.42
N LYS A 327 3.41 12.43 -5.32
CA LYS A 327 4.11 13.14 -6.41
C LYS A 327 4.34 12.24 -7.62
N LEU A 328 4.83 11.01 -7.39
CA LEU A 328 5.09 10.06 -8.46
C LEU A 328 3.79 9.61 -9.14
N TRP A 329 2.72 9.40 -8.35
CA TRP A 329 1.39 9.09 -8.86
C TRP A 329 0.92 10.10 -9.89
N LEU A 330 0.99 11.40 -9.55
CA LEU A 330 0.61 12.47 -10.48
C LEU A 330 1.42 12.40 -11.78
N ILE A 331 2.74 12.26 -11.69
CA ILE A 331 3.60 12.23 -12.87
C ILE A 331 3.33 11.00 -13.75
N VAL A 332 3.14 9.82 -13.12
CA VAL A 332 2.82 8.59 -13.85
C VAL A 332 1.44 8.69 -14.49
N HIS A 333 0.46 9.26 -13.78
CA HIS A 333 -0.87 9.52 -14.31
C HIS A 333 -0.82 10.41 -15.56
N ASP A 334 -0.06 11.50 -15.50
CA ASP A 334 0.13 12.43 -16.63
C ASP A 334 0.81 11.78 -17.83
N LEU A 335 1.82 10.93 -17.59
CA LEU A 335 2.46 10.15 -18.64
C LEU A 335 1.46 9.20 -19.31
N MET A 336 0.59 8.55 -18.54
CA MET A 336 -0.45 7.68 -19.08
C MET A 336 -1.51 8.48 -19.86
N LEU A 337 -1.98 9.61 -19.35
CA LEU A 337 -2.91 10.50 -20.05
C LEU A 337 -2.29 11.04 -21.36
N THR A 338 -1.02 11.48 -21.30
CA THR A 338 -0.27 11.93 -22.48
C THR A 338 -0.14 10.82 -23.51
N THR A 339 0.05 9.57 -23.08
CA THR A 339 0.06 8.40 -23.97
C THR A 339 -1.28 8.26 -24.72
N VAL A 340 -2.41 8.40 -24.01
CA VAL A 340 -3.74 8.34 -24.64
C VAL A 340 -3.95 9.50 -25.62
N LEU A 341 -3.56 10.73 -25.26
CA LEU A 341 -3.66 11.88 -26.15
C LEU A 341 -2.76 11.73 -27.39
N LEU A 342 -1.56 11.16 -27.23
CA LEU A 342 -0.66 10.87 -28.33
C LEU A 342 -1.28 9.86 -29.30
N ILE A 343 -1.95 8.82 -28.79
CA ILE A 343 -2.68 7.85 -29.61
C ILE A 343 -3.74 8.56 -30.46
N PHE A 344 -4.55 9.45 -29.87
CA PHE A 344 -5.55 10.22 -30.62
C PHE A 344 -4.91 11.17 -31.66
N ALA A 345 -3.82 11.85 -31.29
CA ALA A 345 -3.12 12.77 -32.19
C ALA A 345 -2.51 12.05 -33.40
N VAL A 346 -1.87 10.89 -33.18
CA VAL A 346 -1.30 10.05 -34.23
C VAL A 346 -2.42 9.51 -35.13
N ALA A 347 -3.49 8.96 -34.55
CA ALA A 347 -4.63 8.44 -35.31
C ALA A 347 -5.28 9.52 -36.20
N HIS A 348 -5.47 10.73 -35.66
CA HIS A 348 -5.98 11.85 -36.45
C HIS A 348 -5.03 12.21 -37.61
N THR A 349 -3.73 12.29 -37.35
CA THR A 349 -2.73 12.66 -38.37
C THR A 349 -2.70 11.64 -39.50
N LEU A 350 -2.68 10.34 -39.17
CA LEU A 350 -2.72 9.25 -40.15
C LEU A 350 -4.01 9.22 -40.97
N ARG A 351 -5.14 9.65 -40.41
CA ARG A 351 -6.43 9.71 -41.13
C ARG A 351 -6.51 10.90 -42.08
N THR A 352 -5.92 12.04 -41.71
CA THR A 352 -6.12 13.31 -42.41
C THR A 352 -5.05 13.61 -43.45
N VAL A 353 -3.82 13.17 -43.21
CA VAL A 353 -2.69 13.48 -44.09
C VAL A 353 -2.45 12.32 -45.06
N HIS A 354 -2.52 12.61 -46.35
CA HIS A 354 -2.16 11.67 -47.41
C HIS A 354 -0.71 11.96 -47.83
N TRP A 355 0.26 11.28 -47.22
CA TRP A 355 1.67 11.41 -47.61
C TRP A 355 1.95 10.67 -48.93
N LYS A 356 2.77 11.28 -49.78
CA LYS A 356 3.48 10.54 -50.83
C LYS A 356 4.60 9.72 -50.19
N ILE A 357 5.05 8.65 -50.85
CA ILE A 357 6.05 7.70 -50.33
C ILE A 357 7.33 8.42 -49.86
N ASP A 358 7.74 9.48 -50.54
CA ASP A 358 8.95 10.25 -50.23
C ASP A 358 8.73 11.40 -49.21
N GLU A 359 7.49 11.62 -48.78
CA GLU A 359 7.09 12.73 -47.88
C GLU A 359 6.72 12.25 -46.47
N VAL A 360 6.97 10.96 -46.16
CA VAL A 360 6.63 10.40 -44.84
C VAL A 360 7.58 10.98 -43.78
N PRO A 361 7.06 11.60 -42.72
CA PRO A 361 7.90 12.19 -41.67
C PRO A 361 8.66 11.12 -40.90
N ALA A 362 9.85 11.47 -40.40
CA ALA A 362 10.57 10.60 -39.48
C ALA A 362 9.77 10.37 -38.19
N THR A 363 9.96 9.21 -37.56
CA THR A 363 9.32 8.86 -36.28
C THR A 363 9.53 9.94 -35.22
N SER A 364 10.74 10.51 -35.15
CA SER A 364 11.09 11.60 -34.24
C SER A 364 10.24 12.84 -34.47
N ASP A 365 10.00 13.21 -35.72
CA ASP A 365 9.31 14.46 -36.07
C ASP A 365 7.82 14.35 -35.77
N LEU A 366 7.22 13.21 -36.10
CA LEU A 366 5.82 12.93 -35.77
C LEU A 366 5.63 12.83 -34.25
N LEU A 367 6.57 12.19 -33.53
CA LEU A 367 6.52 12.07 -32.09
C LEU A 367 6.67 13.44 -31.40
N VAL A 368 7.66 14.25 -31.79
CA VAL A 368 7.86 15.60 -31.24
C VAL A 368 6.65 16.48 -31.51
N GLY A 369 6.11 16.44 -32.73
CA GLY A 369 4.89 17.16 -33.08
C GLY A 369 3.67 16.71 -32.24
N GLY A 370 3.52 15.41 -32.04
CA GLY A 370 2.46 14.82 -31.22
C GLY A 370 2.58 15.18 -29.73
N VAL A 371 3.78 15.11 -29.17
CA VAL A 371 4.06 15.51 -27.78
C VAL A 371 3.82 17.01 -27.60
N TRP A 372 4.32 17.85 -28.51
CA TRP A 372 4.08 19.29 -28.49
C TRP A 372 2.59 19.64 -28.56
N TRP A 373 1.83 18.90 -29.36
CA TRP A 373 0.37 19.03 -29.40
C TRP A 373 -0.27 18.69 -28.05
N CYS A 374 0.13 17.58 -27.43
CA CYS A 374 -0.37 17.18 -26.11
C CYS A 374 -0.06 18.25 -25.07
N LEU A 375 1.17 18.77 -25.03
CA LEU A 375 1.61 19.83 -24.11
C LEU A 375 0.72 21.08 -24.17
N LYS A 376 0.26 21.48 -25.36
CA LYS A 376 -0.66 22.63 -25.52
C LYS A 376 -2.03 22.43 -24.85
N LYS A 377 -2.42 21.19 -24.56
CA LYS A 377 -3.70 20.85 -23.91
C LYS A 377 -3.58 20.76 -22.39
N LEU A 378 -2.36 20.74 -21.86
CA LEU A 378 -2.08 20.60 -20.43
C LEU A 378 -2.20 21.88 -19.57
N PRO A 379 -2.33 23.15 -20.04
CA PRO A 379 -2.34 24.30 -19.12
C PRO A 379 -3.41 24.24 -18.02
N LEU A 380 -4.61 23.77 -18.36
CA LEU A 380 -5.70 23.54 -17.39
C LEU A 380 -5.42 22.36 -16.46
N LEU A 381 -4.74 21.32 -16.97
CA LEU A 381 -4.31 20.17 -16.20
C LEU A 381 -3.21 20.57 -15.20
N VAL A 382 -2.23 21.38 -15.62
CA VAL A 382 -1.15 21.92 -14.80
C VAL A 382 -1.69 22.73 -13.63
N LEU A 383 -2.74 23.54 -13.83
CA LEU A 383 -3.37 24.28 -12.72
C LEU A 383 -4.02 23.32 -11.70
N ALA A 384 -4.76 22.31 -12.17
CA ALA A 384 -5.36 21.30 -11.29
C ALA A 384 -4.30 20.47 -10.54
N GLN A 385 -3.19 20.16 -11.21
CA GLN A 385 -2.04 19.45 -10.65
C GLN A 385 -1.28 20.29 -9.62
N LEU A 386 -1.06 21.58 -9.88
CA LEU A 386 -0.44 22.49 -8.92
C LEU A 386 -1.31 22.63 -7.66
N GLN A 387 -2.62 22.72 -7.83
CA GLN A 387 -3.57 22.70 -6.72
C GLN A 387 -3.46 21.38 -5.93
N TYR A 388 -3.35 20.24 -6.61
CA TYR A 388 -3.17 18.94 -5.96
C TYR A 388 -1.84 18.80 -5.23
N LEU A 389 -0.73 19.23 -5.83
CA LEU A 389 0.59 19.23 -5.19
C LEU A 389 0.61 20.14 -3.97
N TYR A 390 -0.08 21.27 -4.04
CA TYR A 390 -0.30 22.14 -2.89
C TYR A 390 -1.09 21.42 -1.78
N VAL A 391 -2.18 20.74 -2.13
CA VAL A 391 -3.00 19.96 -1.18
C VAL A 391 -2.19 18.81 -0.56
N ILE A 392 -1.48 17.98 -1.33
CA ILE A 392 -0.59 16.92 -0.77
C ILE A 392 0.48 17.53 0.14
N GLY A 393 1.01 18.70 -0.21
CA GLY A 393 1.98 19.41 0.61
C GLY A 393 1.43 19.83 1.97
N ARG A 394 0.09 19.90 2.10
CA ARG A 394 -0.65 20.15 3.34
C ARG A 394 -1.10 18.85 3.98
N THR A 395 -0.15 18.10 4.54
CA THR A 395 -0.43 16.85 5.27
C THR A 395 -1.37 17.07 6.45
N ASP A 396 -1.42 18.29 7.00
CA ASP A 396 -2.36 18.73 8.04
C ASP A 396 -3.83 18.59 7.60
N TRP A 397 -4.13 18.86 6.33
CA TRP A 397 -5.50 18.73 5.80
C TRP A 397 -5.94 17.27 5.65
N PHE A 398 -4.98 16.37 5.51
CA PHE A 398 -5.19 14.93 5.51
C PHE A 398 -5.19 14.34 6.92
N GLN A 399 -4.90 15.11 7.98
CA GLN A 399 -5.08 14.63 9.35
C GLN A 399 -6.54 14.75 9.78
N ASP A 400 -7.23 15.84 9.40
CA ASP A 400 -8.66 15.99 9.68
C ASP A 400 -9.51 14.97 8.88
N PRO A 401 -10.33 14.14 9.53
CA PRO A 401 -11.11 13.10 8.87
C PRO A 401 -12.23 13.64 7.96
N VAL A 402 -12.82 14.79 8.30
CA VAL A 402 -13.90 15.41 7.52
C VAL A 402 -13.33 16.10 6.30
N LEU A 403 -12.32 16.95 6.51
CA LEU A 403 -11.69 17.70 5.42
C LEU A 403 -11.08 16.76 4.38
N ARG A 404 -10.50 15.64 4.83
CA ARG A 404 -9.90 14.63 3.98
C ARG A 404 -10.86 14.07 2.93
N ILE A 405 -12.05 13.62 3.33
CA ILE A 405 -13.04 13.05 2.38
C ILE A 405 -13.43 14.12 1.36
N VAL A 406 -13.70 15.34 1.83
CA VAL A 406 -14.08 16.47 0.97
C VAL A 406 -12.98 16.76 -0.05
N MET A 407 -11.72 16.85 0.39
CA MET A 407 -10.59 17.14 -0.49
C MET A 407 -10.35 16.03 -1.52
N ILE A 408 -10.45 14.76 -1.13
CA ILE A 408 -10.29 13.61 -2.03
C ILE A 408 -11.40 13.61 -3.09
N SER A 409 -12.66 13.74 -2.67
CA SER A 409 -13.80 13.76 -3.60
C SER A 409 -13.73 14.96 -4.55
N PHE A 410 -13.36 16.13 -4.03
CA PHE A 410 -13.21 17.35 -4.83
C PHE A 410 -12.10 17.20 -5.88
N PHE A 411 -10.95 16.63 -5.49
CA PHE A 411 -9.84 16.40 -6.40
C PHE A 411 -10.22 15.42 -7.53
N PHE A 412 -10.82 14.27 -7.20
CA PHE A 412 -11.25 13.31 -8.22
C PHE A 412 -12.33 13.90 -9.13
N ALA A 413 -13.25 14.71 -8.60
CA ALA A 413 -14.25 15.38 -9.42
C ALA A 413 -13.62 16.36 -10.41
N ILE A 414 -12.65 17.17 -9.97
CA ILE A 414 -11.91 18.09 -10.86
C ILE A 414 -11.15 17.32 -11.93
N ALA A 415 -10.42 16.27 -11.55
CA ALA A 415 -9.65 15.44 -12.49
C ALA A 415 -10.58 14.85 -13.56
N ILE A 416 -11.69 14.22 -13.16
CA ILE A 416 -12.69 13.66 -14.08
C ILE A 416 -13.27 14.73 -15.00
N CYS A 417 -13.61 15.92 -14.49
CA CYS A 417 -14.18 16.99 -15.30
C CYS A 417 -13.18 17.57 -16.30
N VAL A 418 -11.95 17.85 -15.87
CA VAL A 418 -10.92 18.48 -16.71
C VAL A 418 -10.39 17.48 -17.75
N GLU A 419 -9.95 16.31 -17.32
CA GLU A 419 -9.42 15.27 -18.21
C GLU A 419 -10.49 14.70 -19.12
N GLY A 420 -11.68 14.45 -18.57
CA GLY A 420 -12.82 13.97 -19.34
C GLY A 420 -13.17 14.94 -20.46
N ARG A 421 -13.17 16.25 -20.19
CA ARG A 421 -13.42 17.26 -21.22
C ARG A 421 -12.33 17.26 -22.31
N ILE A 422 -11.06 17.14 -21.95
CA ILE A 422 -9.95 17.07 -22.92
C ILE A 422 -10.13 15.85 -23.82
N LEU A 423 -10.41 14.68 -23.24
CA LEU A 423 -10.61 13.43 -23.97
C LEU A 423 -11.83 13.48 -24.90
N VAL A 424 -12.96 14.01 -24.43
CA VAL A 424 -14.17 14.19 -25.26
C VAL A 424 -13.87 15.04 -26.51
N VAL A 425 -13.12 16.13 -26.35
CA VAL A 425 -12.75 17.01 -27.47
C VAL A 425 -11.89 16.27 -28.50
N GLU A 426 -10.88 15.51 -28.06
CA GLU A 426 -10.01 14.77 -28.99
C GLU A 426 -10.72 13.56 -29.62
N MET A 427 -11.63 12.87 -28.91
CA MET A 427 -12.46 11.81 -29.50
C MET A 427 -13.40 12.35 -30.58
N HIS A 428 -14.01 13.51 -30.35
CA HIS A 428 -14.84 14.18 -31.37
C HIS A 428 -14.03 14.56 -32.60
N ARG A 429 -12.79 15.00 -32.41
CA ARG A 429 -11.88 15.33 -33.51
C ARG A 429 -11.53 14.12 -34.37
N VAL A 430 -11.40 12.93 -33.77
CA VAL A 430 -11.11 11.69 -34.52
C VAL A 430 -12.36 11.17 -35.25
N THR A 431 -13.57 11.43 -34.75
CA THR A 431 -14.83 10.92 -35.33
C THR A 431 -15.47 11.84 -36.36
N ARG A 432 -15.39 13.17 -36.20
CA ARG A 432 -15.85 14.15 -37.20
C ARG A 432 -14.78 14.30 -38.30
N ASN A 433 -14.79 13.39 -39.27
CA ASN A 433 -14.33 13.60 -40.66
C ASN A 433 -14.68 12.39 -41.51
#